data_AF-A0A529HKJ7-F1
#
_entry.id   AF-A0A529HKJ7-F1
#
_cell.length_a   1.000
_cell.length_b   1.000
_cell.length_c   1.000
_cell.angle_alpha   90.00
_cell.angle_beta   90.00
_cell.angle_gamma   90.00
#
_symmetry.space_group_name_H-M   'P 1'
#
loop_
_entity.id
_entity.type
_entity.pdbx_description
1 polymer ?
#
loop_
_entity_poly.entity_id
_entity_poly.type
_entity_poly.pdbx_seq_one_letter_code
_entity_poly.pdbx_strand_id
1 'polypeptide(L)'
;YNITRNITFVAIVALGMTFVIITGGIDLSVGSVLCLCSMVLAVTMHAGYGIEVGILATILTALVIGAFNGILIAYLGFPPFVVTLGMLSIARSLAMVASNNTVVFQFGPDHDKLLALGGGAWVFGIANPVLYMILLALITGFTLRWTKFGRHIFAIGGNEHAATLTGVPVKQIKVAVYMISALAAGIAGIIETGWLGAVTTNIGTGME
;
A
#
# COMPACT_ATOMS: atom_id res chain seq x y z
N TYR A 1 23.45 0.60 6.00
CA TYR A 1 22.37 1.58 6.24
C TYR A 1 21.49 1.80 5.02
N ASN A 2 21.98 2.36 3.90
CA ASN A 2 21.12 2.70 2.77
C ASN A 2 20.50 1.49 2.04
N ILE A 3 21.22 0.38 1.88
CA ILE A 3 20.71 -0.82 1.19
C ILE A 3 19.51 -1.42 1.94
N THR A 4 19.65 -1.64 3.25
CA THR A 4 18.58 -2.19 4.11
C THR A 4 17.34 -1.29 4.09
N ARG A 5 17.52 0.03 4.08
CA ARG A 5 16.42 1.00 4.05
C ARG A 5 15.66 0.98 2.72
N ASN A 6 16.36 0.88 1.59
CA ASN A 6 15.72 0.81 0.27
C ASN A 6 14.90 -0.48 0.08
N ILE A 7 15.42 -1.62 0.55
CA ILE A 7 14.70 -2.90 0.45
C ILE A 7 13.42 -2.89 1.29
N THR A 8 13.36 -2.08 2.34
CA THR A 8 12.22 -2.01 3.25
C THR A 8 10.93 -1.63 2.54
N PHE A 9 10.95 -0.64 1.63
CA PHE A 9 9.72 -0.19 0.94
C PHE A 9 9.11 -1.31 0.10
N VAL A 10 9.93 -1.99 -0.68
CA VAL A 10 9.54 -3.17 -1.46
C VAL A 10 9.05 -4.29 -0.55
N ALA A 11 9.72 -4.53 0.58
CA ALA A 11 9.31 -5.55 1.54
C ALA A 11 7.93 -5.25 2.15
N ILE A 12 7.64 -3.99 2.48
CA ILE A 12 6.32 -3.58 2.99
C ILE A 12 5.23 -3.85 1.95
N VAL A 13 5.46 -3.47 0.70
CA VAL A 13 4.53 -3.78 -0.41
C VAL A 13 4.35 -5.29 -0.56
N ALA A 14 5.44 -6.05 -0.52
CA ALA A 14 5.42 -7.51 -0.64
C ALA A 14 4.60 -8.20 0.48
N LEU A 15 4.59 -7.64 1.70
CA LEU A 15 3.74 -8.14 2.78
C LEU A 15 2.25 -8.01 2.45
N GLY A 16 1.84 -6.92 1.79
CA GLY A 16 0.48 -6.75 1.29
C GLY A 16 0.17 -7.72 0.14
N MET A 17 1.07 -7.80 -0.83
CA MET A 17 0.97 -8.71 -1.99
C MET A 17 0.87 -10.18 -1.61
N THR A 18 1.48 -10.57 -0.48
CA THR A 18 1.40 -11.94 0.05
C THR A 18 -0.05 -12.39 0.21
N PHE A 19 -0.94 -11.53 0.70
CA PHE A 19 -2.36 -11.87 0.85
C PHE A 19 -3.04 -12.11 -0.50
N VAL A 20 -2.75 -11.26 -1.49
CA VAL A 20 -3.30 -11.36 -2.86
C VAL A 20 -2.88 -12.68 -3.51
N ILE A 21 -1.58 -12.98 -3.44
CA ILE A 21 -1.00 -14.20 -4.03
C ILE A 21 -1.56 -15.46 -3.39
N ILE A 22 -1.70 -15.50 -2.05
CA ILE A 22 -2.28 -16.67 -1.39
C ILE A 22 -3.70 -16.92 -1.88
N THR A 23 -4.51 -15.89 -2.11
CA THR A 23 -5.87 -16.05 -2.67
C THR A 23 -5.92 -16.39 -4.17
N GLY A 24 -4.77 -16.55 -4.84
CA GLY A 24 -4.70 -16.80 -6.29
C GLY A 24 -4.91 -15.56 -7.15
N GLY A 25 -4.82 -14.36 -6.57
CA GLY A 25 -4.94 -13.09 -7.28
C GLY A 25 -3.61 -12.53 -7.78
N ILE A 26 -3.68 -11.40 -8.49
CA ILE A 26 -2.54 -10.60 -8.90
C ILE A 26 -2.92 -9.13 -8.69
N ASP A 27 -2.00 -8.32 -8.17
CA ASP A 27 -2.17 -6.88 -8.04
C ASP A 27 -0.98 -6.11 -8.59
N LEU A 28 -1.05 -5.78 -9.88
CA LEU A 28 -0.05 -4.97 -10.56
C LEU A 28 -0.15 -3.49 -10.21
N SER A 29 -1.14 -3.04 -9.44
CA SER A 29 -1.34 -1.60 -9.23
C SER A 29 -0.47 -1.03 -8.11
N VAL A 30 0.19 -1.87 -7.31
CA VAL A 30 0.84 -1.49 -6.05
C VAL A 30 1.88 -0.37 -6.19
N GLY A 31 2.70 -0.39 -7.25
CA GLY A 31 3.68 0.66 -7.52
C GLY A 31 3.02 2.02 -7.79
N SER A 32 2.03 2.05 -8.68
CA SER A 32 1.23 3.25 -8.96
C SER A 32 0.38 3.72 -7.78
N VAL A 33 -0.14 2.79 -6.96
CA VAL A 33 -0.91 3.14 -5.74
C VAL A 33 0.02 3.78 -4.70
N LEU A 34 1.22 3.25 -4.52
CA LEU A 34 2.27 3.87 -3.70
C LEU A 34 2.54 5.30 -4.20
N CYS A 35 2.74 5.47 -5.51
CA CYS A 35 2.97 6.78 -6.13
C CYS A 35 1.82 7.77 -5.85
N LEU A 36 0.57 7.35 -6.05
CA LEU A 36 -0.59 8.18 -5.77
C LEU A 36 -0.70 8.52 -4.28
N CYS A 37 -0.47 7.55 -3.40
CA CYS A 37 -0.50 7.74 -1.96
C CYS A 37 0.56 8.75 -1.47
N SER A 38 1.79 8.64 -1.99
CA SER A 38 2.86 9.60 -1.76
C SER A 38 2.49 11.00 -2.26
N MET A 39 1.83 11.09 -3.43
CA MET A 39 1.44 12.38 -4.00
C MET A 39 0.28 13.03 -3.24
N VAL A 40 -0.71 12.24 -2.81
CA VAL A 40 -1.81 12.72 -1.95
C VAL A 40 -1.24 13.27 -0.64
N LEU A 41 -0.30 12.56 -0.01
CA LEU A 41 0.38 13.05 1.19
C LEU A 41 1.07 14.39 0.91
N ALA A 42 1.90 14.42 -0.13
CA ALA A 42 2.72 15.57 -0.49
C ALA A 42 1.89 16.81 -0.80
N VAL A 43 0.86 16.69 -1.66
CA VAL A 43 -0.01 17.80 -2.06
C VAL A 43 -0.86 18.29 -0.89
N THR A 44 -1.38 17.37 -0.05
CA THR A 44 -2.17 17.74 1.14
C THR A 44 -1.32 18.56 2.11
N MET A 45 -0.09 18.12 2.40
CA MET A 45 0.80 18.84 3.29
C MET A 45 1.32 20.14 2.66
N HIS A 46 1.57 20.15 1.34
CA HIS A 46 1.95 21.35 0.60
C HIS A 46 0.87 22.44 0.66
N ALA A 47 -0.41 22.04 0.68
CA ALA A 47 -1.53 22.96 0.88
C ALA A 47 -1.62 23.55 2.31
N GLY A 48 -0.69 23.20 3.21
CA GLY A 48 -0.59 23.74 4.56
C GLY A 48 -1.27 22.91 5.64
N TYR A 49 -1.86 21.76 5.31
CA TYR A 49 -2.42 20.85 6.31
C TYR A 49 -1.32 20.10 7.08
N GLY A 50 -1.61 19.76 8.33
CA GLY A 50 -0.70 18.99 9.18
C GLY A 50 -0.46 17.56 8.68
N ILE A 51 0.61 16.94 9.17
CA ILE A 51 1.01 15.57 8.78
C ILE A 51 -0.08 14.55 9.08
N GLU A 52 -0.87 14.75 10.13
CA GLU A 52 -1.95 13.85 10.54
C GLU A 52 -3.05 13.79 9.49
N VAL A 53 -3.41 14.94 8.92
CA VAL A 53 -4.40 15.05 7.84
C VAL A 53 -3.86 14.41 6.57
N GLY A 54 -2.58 14.63 6.26
CA GLY A 54 -1.91 14.01 5.12
C GLY A 54 -1.91 12.48 5.21
N ILE A 55 -1.52 11.92 6.36
CA ILE A 55 -1.52 10.47 6.59
C ILE A 55 -2.94 9.89 6.49
N LEU A 56 -3.93 10.56 7.09
CA LEU A 56 -5.32 10.13 7.02
C LEU A 56 -5.83 10.11 5.57
N ALA A 57 -5.57 11.18 4.81
CA ALA A 57 -5.94 11.26 3.40
C ALA A 57 -5.31 10.11 2.59
N THR A 58 -4.02 9.85 2.80
CA THR A 58 -3.31 8.75 2.13
C THR A 58 -3.88 7.38 2.47
N ILE A 59 -4.15 7.09 3.75
CA ILE A 59 -4.75 5.82 4.16
C ILE A 59 -6.14 5.65 3.53
N LEU A 60 -6.96 6.70 3.53
CA LEU A 60 -8.28 6.66 2.90
C LEU A 60 -8.19 6.42 1.39
N THR A 61 -7.26 7.09 0.69
CA THR A 61 -7.02 6.85 -0.75
C THR A 61 -6.63 5.40 -1.02
N ALA A 62 -5.68 4.85 -0.26
CA ALA A 62 -5.28 3.45 -0.39
C ALA A 62 -6.45 2.48 -0.19
N LEU A 63 -7.24 2.68 0.87
CA LEU A 63 -8.41 1.84 1.16
C LEU A 63 -9.48 1.93 0.07
N VAL A 64 -9.74 3.12 -0.47
CA VAL A 64 -10.70 3.33 -1.56
C VAL A 64 -10.25 2.58 -2.82
N ILE A 65 -8.97 2.69 -3.18
CA ILE A 65 -8.44 2.00 -4.37
C ILE A 65 -8.49 0.48 -4.19
N GLY A 66 -8.04 -0.02 -3.04
CA GLY A 66 -8.08 -1.45 -2.75
C GLY A 66 -9.51 -1.99 -2.70
N ALA A 67 -10.46 -1.22 -2.17
CA ALA A 67 -11.88 -1.58 -2.18
C ALA A 67 -12.43 -1.59 -3.61
N PHE A 68 -12.08 -0.60 -4.44
CA PHE A 68 -12.46 -0.53 -5.84
C PHE A 68 -11.99 -1.77 -6.61
N ASN A 69 -10.69 -2.07 -6.56
CA ASN A 69 -10.11 -3.28 -7.18
C ASN A 69 -10.79 -4.54 -6.65
N GLY A 70 -10.91 -4.66 -5.33
CA GLY A 70 -11.52 -5.80 -4.67
C GLY A 70 -12.96 -6.03 -5.08
N ILE A 71 -13.78 -4.98 -5.19
CA ILE A 71 -15.19 -5.08 -5.58
C ILE A 71 -15.32 -5.53 -7.04
N LEU A 72 -14.55 -4.92 -7.95
CA LEU A 72 -14.53 -5.32 -9.36
C LEU A 72 -14.17 -6.79 -9.53
N ILE A 73 -13.20 -7.28 -8.76
CA ILE A 73 -12.72 -8.66 -8.85
C ILE A 73 -13.69 -9.64 -8.17
N ALA A 74 -14.13 -9.32 -6.95
CA ALA A 74 -14.89 -10.25 -6.12
C ALA A 74 -16.40 -10.29 -6.44
N TYR A 75 -16.99 -9.16 -6.82
CA TYR A 75 -18.44 -9.05 -7.04
C TYR A 75 -18.79 -9.02 -8.53
N LEU A 76 -18.02 -8.30 -9.34
CA LEU A 76 -18.26 -8.19 -10.78
C LEU A 76 -17.57 -9.29 -11.60
N GLY A 77 -16.67 -10.06 -10.98
CA GLY A 77 -16.05 -11.23 -11.59
C GLY A 77 -15.01 -10.89 -12.66
N PHE A 78 -14.48 -9.65 -12.67
CA PHE A 78 -13.43 -9.29 -13.60
C PHE A 78 -12.11 -10.01 -13.25
N PRO A 79 -11.31 -10.43 -14.26
CA PRO A 79 -9.99 -11.00 -14.01
C PRO A 79 -9.08 -10.00 -13.26
N PRO A 80 -8.39 -10.42 -12.17
CA PRO A 80 -7.54 -9.54 -11.37
C PRO A 80 -6.54 -8.74 -12.18
N PHE A 81 -5.83 -9.42 -13.09
CA PHE A 81 -4.82 -8.83 -13.95
C PHE A 81 -5.33 -7.60 -14.71
N VAL A 82 -6.53 -7.69 -15.31
CA VAL A 82 -7.12 -6.60 -16.11
C VAL A 82 -7.48 -5.42 -15.22
N VAL A 83 -8.10 -5.68 -14.07
CA VAL A 83 -8.50 -4.64 -13.11
C VAL A 83 -7.28 -3.91 -12.59
N THR A 84 -6.25 -4.64 -12.14
CA THR A 84 -5.09 -4.02 -11.51
C THR A 84 -4.15 -3.36 -12.51
N LEU A 85 -4.06 -3.85 -13.74
CA LEU A 85 -3.34 -3.16 -14.82
C LEU A 85 -4.03 -1.85 -15.23
N GLY A 86 -5.37 -1.85 -15.28
CA GLY A 86 -6.14 -0.63 -15.48
C GLY A 86 -5.93 0.36 -14.33
N MET A 87 -6.00 -0.12 -13.09
CA MET A 87 -5.78 0.70 -11.90
C MET A 87 -4.36 1.25 -11.82
N LEU A 88 -3.35 0.50 -12.28
CA LEU A 88 -1.97 0.99 -12.43
C LEU A 88 -1.95 2.29 -13.24
N SER A 89 -2.62 2.31 -14.40
CA SER A 89 -2.68 3.49 -15.28
C SER A 89 -3.47 4.64 -14.65
N ILE A 90 -4.60 4.33 -14.01
CA ILE A 90 -5.48 5.33 -13.37
C ILE A 90 -4.74 5.99 -12.20
N ALA A 91 -4.19 5.20 -11.27
CA ALA A 91 -3.50 5.72 -10.10
C ALA A 91 -2.30 6.58 -10.49
N ARG A 92 -1.54 6.14 -11.50
CA ARG A 92 -0.41 6.90 -12.05
C ARG A 92 -0.83 8.24 -12.64
N SER A 93 -1.89 8.23 -13.44
CA SER A 93 -2.43 9.43 -14.07
C SER A 93 -2.96 10.42 -13.03
N LEU A 94 -3.68 9.91 -12.00
CA LEU A 94 -4.15 10.73 -10.90
C LEU A 94 -2.99 11.36 -10.11
N ALA A 95 -1.90 10.62 -9.89
CA ALA A 95 -0.72 11.16 -9.23
C ALA A 95 -0.09 12.30 -10.04
N MET A 96 0.01 12.14 -11.37
CA MET A 96 0.51 13.20 -12.26
C MET A 96 -0.38 14.43 -12.26
N VAL A 97 -1.70 14.26 -12.31
CA VAL A 97 -2.66 15.38 -12.27
C VAL A 97 -2.57 16.10 -10.92
N ALA A 98 -2.53 15.35 -9.81
CA ALA A 98 -2.42 15.93 -8.48
C ALA A 98 -1.14 16.77 -8.28
N SER A 99 -0.04 16.37 -8.93
CA SER A 99 1.25 17.07 -8.82
C SER A 99 1.48 18.12 -9.91
N ASN A 100 0.53 18.35 -10.82
CA ASN A 100 0.74 19.09 -12.07
C ASN A 100 1.98 18.59 -12.84
N ASN A 101 2.27 17.29 -12.75
CA ASN A 101 3.45 16.64 -13.30
C ASN A 101 4.79 17.27 -12.84
N THR A 102 4.81 17.83 -11.63
CA THR A 102 6.02 18.37 -10.99
C THR A 102 6.47 17.51 -9.81
N VAL A 103 7.70 17.76 -9.36
CA VAL A 103 8.26 17.15 -8.15
C VAL A 103 7.84 17.97 -6.93
N VAL A 104 7.27 17.31 -5.93
CA VAL A 104 6.87 17.97 -4.67
C VAL A 104 7.92 17.67 -3.60
N PHE A 105 8.61 18.70 -3.11
CA PHE A 105 9.67 18.58 -2.09
C PHE A 105 9.50 19.54 -0.90
N GLN A 106 8.46 20.39 -0.94
CA GLN A 106 8.10 21.28 0.17
C GLN A 106 6.77 20.81 0.78
N PHE A 107 6.81 20.33 2.02
CA PHE A 107 5.68 19.65 2.68
C PHE A 107 5.03 20.49 3.79
N GLY A 108 4.99 21.81 3.63
CA GLY A 108 4.33 22.70 4.58
C GLY A 108 4.98 22.71 5.99
N PRO A 109 4.21 23.02 7.05
CA PRO A 109 4.76 23.29 8.39
C PRO A 109 5.32 22.06 9.11
N ASP A 110 4.83 20.86 8.81
CA ASP A 110 5.27 19.60 9.43
C ASP A 110 6.31 18.83 8.59
N HIS A 111 7.01 19.53 7.69
CA HIS A 111 8.03 18.96 6.80
C HIS A 111 9.08 18.13 7.57
N ASP A 112 9.66 18.69 8.64
CA ASP A 112 10.69 18.02 9.42
C ASP A 112 10.17 16.78 10.15
N LYS A 113 8.89 16.77 10.56
CA LYS A 113 8.26 15.59 11.18
C LYS A 113 8.13 14.45 10.17
N LEU A 114 7.74 14.77 8.94
CA LEU A 114 7.65 13.77 7.86
C LEU A 114 9.03 13.19 7.53
N LEU A 115 10.05 14.05 7.44
CA LEU A 115 11.43 13.62 7.22
C LEU A 115 11.95 12.76 8.38
N ALA A 116 11.63 13.12 9.63
CA ALA A 116 12.00 12.31 10.78
C ALA A 116 11.29 10.95 10.81
N LEU A 117 10.05 10.87 10.32
CA LEU A 117 9.28 9.63 10.24
C LEU A 117 9.92 8.63 9.27
N GLY A 118 10.22 9.05 8.04
CA GLY A 118 10.79 8.16 7.02
C GLY A 118 12.32 8.04 7.05
N GLY A 119 13.01 9.13 7.40
CA GLY A 119 14.47 9.23 7.36
C GLY A 119 15.18 9.03 8.71
N GLY A 120 14.45 9.07 9.83
CA GLY A 120 15.01 9.00 11.18
C GLY A 120 15.52 7.61 11.59
N ALA A 121 16.18 7.58 12.75
CA ALA A 121 16.70 6.35 13.38
C ALA A 121 16.58 6.44 14.91
N TRP A 122 15.36 6.28 15.42
CA TRP A 122 15.04 6.55 16.83
C TRP A 122 15.55 5.49 17.80
N VAL A 123 15.71 4.24 17.35
CA VAL A 123 15.96 3.09 18.23
C VAL A 123 17.29 2.44 17.89
N PHE A 124 18.28 2.54 18.79
CA PHE A 124 19.61 1.91 18.66
C PHE A 124 20.32 2.15 17.31
N GLY A 125 20.03 3.29 16.67
CA GLY A 125 20.55 3.63 15.34
C GLY A 125 19.84 2.92 14.18
N ILE A 126 18.89 2.01 14.43
CA ILE A 126 18.12 1.34 13.38
C ILE A 126 17.22 2.34 12.66
N ALA A 127 17.26 2.32 11.32
CA ALA A 127 16.43 3.18 10.51
C ALA A 127 14.93 2.89 10.73
N ASN A 128 14.14 3.94 10.94
CA ASN A 128 12.69 3.83 11.20
C ASN A 128 11.93 2.98 10.17
N PRO A 129 12.20 3.05 8.86
CA PRO A 129 11.56 2.17 7.87
C PRO A 129 11.67 0.69 8.24
N VAL A 130 12.84 0.24 8.71
CA VAL A 130 13.08 -1.16 9.08
C VAL A 130 12.18 -1.57 10.24
N LEU A 131 11.97 -0.67 11.21
CA LEU A 131 11.07 -0.93 12.35
C LEU A 131 9.62 -1.07 11.89
N TYR A 132 9.15 -0.21 10.97
CA TYR A 132 7.81 -0.32 10.40
C TYR A 132 7.63 -1.64 9.63
N MET A 133 8.64 -2.05 8.84
CA MET A 133 8.60 -3.33 8.15
C MET A 133 8.54 -4.51 9.12
N ILE A 134 9.36 -4.52 10.18
CA ILE A 134 9.31 -5.59 11.19
C ILE A 134 7.93 -5.64 11.86
N LEU A 135 7.39 -4.48 12.24
CA LEU A 135 6.06 -4.40 12.83
C LEU A 135 4.98 -4.97 11.90
N LEU A 136 4.98 -4.55 10.63
CA LEU A 136 4.04 -5.04 9.63
C LEU A 136 4.24 -6.52 9.34
N ALA A 137 5.49 -7.02 9.32
CA ALA A 137 5.78 -8.44 9.13
C ALA A 137 5.23 -9.28 10.29
N LEU A 138 5.35 -8.79 11.54
CA LEU A 138 4.75 -9.45 12.71
C LEU A 138 3.23 -9.45 12.64
N ILE A 139 2.60 -8.33 12.25
CA ILE A 139 1.15 -8.23 12.08
C ILE A 139 0.67 -9.18 10.97
N THR A 140 1.33 -9.20 9.81
CA THR A 140 1.02 -10.07 8.69
C THR A 140 1.18 -11.54 9.06
N GLY A 141 2.32 -11.90 9.66
CA GLY A 141 2.59 -13.26 10.12
C GLY A 141 1.59 -13.72 11.18
N PHE A 142 1.24 -12.85 12.13
CA PHE A 142 0.23 -13.15 13.13
C PHE A 142 -1.16 -13.36 12.51
N THR A 143 -1.53 -12.47 11.61
CA THR A 143 -2.81 -12.51 10.90
C THR A 143 -2.96 -13.79 10.10
N LEU A 144 -1.94 -14.17 9.32
CA LEU A 144 -1.98 -15.37 8.49
C LEU A 144 -1.97 -16.66 9.33
N ARG A 145 -1.19 -16.70 10.43
CA ARG A 145 -0.99 -17.93 11.20
C ARG A 145 -2.09 -18.20 12.23
N TRP A 146 -2.56 -17.18 12.94
CA TRP A 146 -3.38 -17.38 14.14
C TRP A 146 -4.81 -16.85 14.05
N THR A 147 -5.21 -16.15 12.98
CA THR A 147 -6.57 -15.60 12.87
C THR A 147 -7.51 -16.43 12.00
N LYS A 148 -8.82 -16.23 12.18
CA LYS A 148 -9.86 -16.78 11.28
C LYS A 148 -9.69 -16.27 9.84
N PHE A 149 -9.31 -15.00 9.69
CA PHE A 149 -9.10 -14.36 8.40
C PHE A 149 -8.00 -15.07 7.60
N GLY A 150 -6.85 -15.35 8.24
CA GLY A 150 -5.75 -16.11 7.64
C GLY A 150 -6.18 -17.50 7.16
N ARG A 151 -6.93 -18.26 7.99
CA ARG A 151 -7.48 -19.57 7.58
C ARG A 151 -8.38 -19.49 6.36
N HIS A 152 -9.23 -18.46 6.26
CA HIS A 152 -10.08 -18.29 5.10
C HIS A 152 -9.28 -17.95 3.83
N ILE A 153 -8.23 -17.14 3.95
CA ILE A 153 -7.34 -16.79 2.82
C ILE A 153 -6.70 -18.06 2.24
N PHE A 154 -6.13 -18.92 3.08
CA PHE A 154 -5.56 -20.19 2.62
C PHE A 154 -6.62 -21.14 2.03
N ALA A 155 -7.84 -21.17 2.59
CA ALA A 155 -8.93 -21.97 2.04
C ALA A 155 -9.34 -21.51 0.63
N ILE A 156 -9.43 -20.20 0.40
CA ILE A 156 -9.71 -19.61 -0.92
C ILE A 156 -8.61 -19.97 -1.91
N GLY A 157 -7.33 -19.84 -1.50
CA GLY A 157 -6.17 -20.19 -2.31
C GLY A 157 -6.10 -21.65 -2.72
N GLY A 158 -6.53 -22.56 -1.83
CA GLY A 158 -6.56 -24.00 -2.12
C GLY A 158 -7.66 -24.39 -3.10
N ASN A 159 -8.90 -23.93 -2.85
CA ASN A 159 -10.02 -24.11 -3.76
C ASN A 159 -11.16 -23.13 -3.43
N GLU A 160 -11.29 -22.08 -4.23
CA GLU A 160 -12.32 -21.05 -4.03
C GLU A 160 -13.76 -21.60 -4.05
N HIS A 161 -14.03 -22.56 -4.93
CA HIS A 161 -15.36 -23.16 -5.04
C HIS A 161 -15.72 -23.96 -3.78
N ALA A 162 -14.78 -24.78 -3.28
CA ALA A 162 -14.97 -25.52 -2.04
C ALA A 162 -15.06 -24.60 -0.81
N ALA A 163 -14.26 -23.53 -0.77
CA ALA A 163 -14.36 -22.51 0.28
C ALA A 163 -15.76 -21.87 0.32
N THR A 164 -16.33 -21.58 -0.84
CA THR A 164 -17.70 -21.03 -0.94
C THR A 164 -18.74 -22.03 -0.41
N LEU A 165 -18.63 -23.31 -0.78
CA LEU A 165 -19.55 -24.37 -0.32
C LEU A 165 -19.45 -24.64 1.19
N THR A 166 -18.32 -24.34 1.82
CA THR A 166 -18.10 -24.48 3.27
C THR A 166 -18.47 -23.23 4.07
N GLY A 167 -19.08 -22.22 3.42
CA GLY A 167 -19.58 -21.01 4.08
C GLY A 167 -18.54 -19.92 4.30
N VAL A 168 -17.36 -20.01 3.67
CA VAL A 168 -16.37 -18.93 3.72
C VAL A 168 -16.91 -17.71 2.96
N PRO A 169 -16.86 -16.49 3.53
CA PRO A 169 -17.30 -15.26 2.84
C PRO A 169 -16.26 -14.80 1.81
N VAL A 170 -16.09 -15.59 0.75
CA VAL A 170 -15.03 -15.45 -0.27
C VAL A 170 -14.97 -14.04 -0.84
N LYS A 171 -16.12 -13.45 -1.19
CA LYS A 171 -16.17 -12.14 -1.83
C LYS A 171 -15.64 -11.03 -0.90
N GLN A 172 -16.08 -11.03 0.35
CA GLN A 172 -15.66 -10.06 1.36
C GLN A 172 -14.17 -10.19 1.67
N ILE A 173 -13.66 -11.42 1.74
CA ILE A 173 -12.24 -11.67 1.99
C ILE A 173 -11.40 -11.18 0.82
N LYS A 174 -11.81 -11.44 -0.43
CA LYS A 174 -11.10 -10.90 -1.59
C LYS A 174 -11.06 -9.37 -1.57
N VAL A 175 -12.16 -8.69 -1.25
CA VAL A 175 -12.15 -7.23 -1.10
C VAL A 175 -11.15 -6.78 -0.03
N ALA A 176 -11.19 -7.40 1.15
CA ALA A 176 -10.27 -7.10 2.24
C ALA A 176 -8.79 -7.32 1.85
N VAL A 177 -8.51 -8.37 1.08
CA VAL A 177 -7.15 -8.69 0.60
C VAL A 177 -6.60 -7.60 -0.32
N TYR A 178 -7.38 -7.10 -1.29
CA TYR A 178 -6.95 -5.96 -2.12
C TYR A 178 -6.88 -4.64 -1.35
N MET A 179 -7.73 -4.43 -0.34
CA MET A 179 -7.60 -3.30 0.59
C MET A 179 -6.29 -3.36 1.40
N ILE A 180 -5.89 -4.54 1.88
CA ILE A 180 -4.63 -4.73 2.61
C ILE A 180 -3.43 -4.50 1.69
N SER A 181 -3.48 -4.99 0.44
CA SER A 181 -2.46 -4.75 -0.58
C SER A 181 -2.24 -3.25 -0.82
N ALA A 182 -3.33 -2.53 -1.12
CA ALA A 182 -3.28 -1.10 -1.36
C ALA A 182 -2.85 -0.31 -0.10
N LEU A 183 -3.30 -0.73 1.09
CA LEU A 183 -2.88 -0.12 2.35
C LEU A 183 -1.37 -0.28 2.60
N ALA A 184 -0.81 -1.45 2.31
CA ALA A 184 0.63 -1.68 2.42
C ALA A 184 1.41 -0.76 1.46
N ALA A 185 0.94 -0.61 0.23
CA ALA A 185 1.49 0.35 -0.73
C ALA A 185 1.38 1.81 -0.25
N GLY A 186 0.26 2.18 0.36
CA GLY A 186 0.06 3.52 0.94
C GLY A 186 1.00 3.80 2.12
N ILE A 187 1.18 2.83 3.03
CA ILE A 187 2.11 2.94 4.15
C ILE A 187 3.55 3.04 3.64
N ALA A 188 3.93 2.20 2.68
CA ALA A 188 5.24 2.29 2.04
C ALA A 188 5.47 3.68 1.43
N GLY A 189 4.46 4.25 0.74
CA GLY A 189 4.53 5.58 0.14
C GLY A 189 4.72 6.71 1.16
N ILE A 190 4.04 6.65 2.31
CA ILE A 190 4.24 7.62 3.41
C ILE A 190 5.69 7.60 3.89
N ILE A 191 6.21 6.40 4.17
CA ILE A 191 7.56 6.22 4.73
C ILE A 191 8.61 6.59 3.67
N GLU A 192 8.41 6.19 2.41
CA GLU A 192 9.34 6.48 1.31
C GLU A 192 9.40 7.98 1.00
N THR A 193 8.26 8.67 1.06
CA THR A 193 8.19 10.14 0.93
C THR A 193 9.00 10.82 2.03
N GLY A 194 8.82 10.41 3.29
CA GLY A 194 9.60 10.95 4.39
C GLY A 194 11.10 10.61 4.30
N TRP A 195 11.45 9.48 3.69
CA TRP A 195 12.86 9.14 3.49
C TRP A 195 13.53 9.95 2.37
N LEU A 196 12.87 10.06 1.21
CA LEU A 196 13.41 10.76 0.05
C LEU A 196 13.37 12.28 0.20
N GLY A 197 12.40 12.80 0.98
CA GLY A 197 12.16 14.24 1.10
C GLY A 197 11.65 14.91 -0.17
N ALA A 198 11.27 14.10 -1.17
CA ALA A 198 10.67 14.55 -2.41
C ALA A 198 9.80 13.42 -2.99
N VAL A 199 8.72 13.79 -3.67
CA VAL A 199 7.87 12.87 -4.41
C VAL A 199 7.97 13.20 -5.90
N THR A 200 8.37 12.20 -6.69
CA THR A 200 8.37 12.28 -8.15
C THR A 200 7.23 11.46 -8.70
N THR A 201 6.77 11.78 -9.91
CA THR A 201 5.75 10.99 -10.61
C THR A 201 6.24 9.59 -11.01
N ASN A 202 7.52 9.28 -10.82
CA ASN A 202 8.13 7.98 -11.12
C ASN A 202 8.42 7.10 -9.90
N ILE A 203 8.08 7.53 -8.68
CA ILE A 203 8.23 6.69 -7.49
C ILE A 203 7.40 5.39 -7.61
N GLY A 204 7.89 4.30 -7.05
CA GLY A 204 7.22 2.99 -7.09
C GLY A 204 7.24 2.26 -8.45
N THR A 205 7.91 2.80 -9.48
CA THR A 205 8.02 2.12 -10.78
C THR A 205 8.81 0.82 -10.67
N GLY A 206 8.29 -0.28 -11.20
CA GLY A 206 8.95 -1.59 -11.20
C GLY A 206 8.78 -2.35 -9.88
N MET A 207 7.86 -1.91 -9.01
CA MET A 207 7.47 -2.62 -7.79
C MET A 207 6.25 -3.53 -7.98
N GLU A 208 5.64 -3.50 -9.17
CA GLU A 208 4.49 -4.31 -9.57
C GLU A 208 4.78 -5.81 -9.70
#